data_AF-A0A519ZFL4-F1
#
_entry.id   AF-A0A519ZFL4-F1
#
_cell.length_a   1.000
_cell.length_b   1.000
_cell.length_c   1.000
_cell.angle_alpha   90.00
_cell.angle_beta   90.00
_cell.angle_gamma   90.00
#
_symmetry.space_group_name_H-M   'P 1'
#
loop_
_entity.id
_entity.type
_entity.pdbx_description
1 polymer ?
#
loop_
_entity_poly.entity_id
_entity_poly.type
_entity_poly.pdbx_seq_one_letter_code
_entity_poly.pdbx_strand_id
1 'polypeptide(L)' 'MIFEYFCLTDPGLIRDNNEDSVSLDPENQIAVLADGMGGYNAGEVASAMATSFI' A
#
# COMPACT_ATOMS: atom_id res chain seq x y z
N MET A 1 -18.10 -12.01 -11.66
CA MET A 1 -16.87 -11.86 -12.47
C MET A 1 -15.75 -12.37 -11.59
N ILE A 2 -14.81 -13.17 -12.09
CA ILE A 2 -13.64 -13.61 -11.31
C ILE A 2 -12.51 -12.65 -11.67
N PHE A 3 -11.98 -11.93 -10.68
CA PHE A 3 -10.85 -11.04 -10.84
C PHE A 3 -9.60 -11.70 -10.26
N GLU A 4 -8.49 -11.59 -10.99
CA GLU A 4 -7.17 -11.92 -10.46
C GLU A 4 -6.48 -10.63 -10.05
N TYR A 5 -5.87 -10.63 -8.87
CA TYR A 5 -5.24 -9.46 -8.27
C TYR A 5 -3.75 -9.71 -8.10
N PHE A 6 -2.94 -8.70 -8.39
CA PHE A 6 -1.50 -8.72 -8.22
C PHE A 6 -1.03 -7.35 -7.73
N CYS A 7 -0.02 -7.31 -6.87
CA CYS A 7 0.57 -6.06 -6.39
C CYS A 7 2.09 -6.15 -6.35
N LEU A 8 2.74 -5.01 -6.60
CA LEU A 8 4.17 -4.80 -6.47
C LEU A 8 4.40 -3.32 -6.16
N THR A 9 5.31 -3.02 -5.25
CA THR A 9 5.71 -1.64 -4.92
C THR A 9 7.22 -1.51 -5.02
N ASP A 10 7.72 -0.31 -5.28
CA ASP A 10 9.14 -0.01 -5.38
C ASP A 10 9.40 1.42 -4.83
N PRO A 11 10.44 1.64 -4.01
CA PRO A 11 10.78 2.97 -3.49
C PRO A 11 11.22 3.97 -4.59
N GLY A 12 11.54 3.46 -5.78
CA GLY A 12 12.11 4.23 -6.87
C GLY A 12 13.60 4.49 -6.67
N LEU A 13 14.12 5.48 -7.41
CA LEU A 13 15.56 5.74 -7.49
C LEU A 13 16.07 6.80 -6.51
N ILE A 14 15.17 7.57 -5.87
CA ILE A 14 15.53 8.80 -5.13
C ILE A 14 15.23 8.67 -3.64
N ARG A 15 14.12 8.03 -3.26
CA ARG A 15 13.74 7.89 -1.85
C ARG A 15 14.41 6.68 -1.22
N ASP A 16 14.85 6.85 0.02
CA ASP A 16 15.44 5.77 0.82
C ASP A 16 14.38 4.81 1.37
N ASN A 17 13.15 5.30 1.55
CA ASN A 17 12.02 4.54 2.08
C ASN A 17 10.84 4.53 1.10
N ASN A 18 10.11 3.42 1.06
CA ASN A 18 8.85 3.32 0.37
C ASN A 18 7.71 3.58 1.36
N GLU A 19 6.94 4.64 1.14
CA GLU A 19 5.76 4.95 1.96
C GLU A 19 4.47 4.42 1.34
N ASP A 20 4.53 3.71 0.21
CA ASP A 20 3.39 3.04 -0.41
C ASP A 20 3.03 1.75 0.34
N SER A 21 1.72 1.52 0.54
CA SER A 21 1.18 0.28 1.08
C SER A 21 0.06 -0.25 0.21
N VAL A 22 0.00 -1.58 0.01
CA VAL A 22 -1.02 -2.26 -0.78
C VAL A 22 -1.60 -3.43 0.02
N SER A 23 -2.93 -3.56 0.03
CA SER A 23 -3.63 -4.78 0.47
C SER A 23 -4.61 -5.26 -0.60
N LEU A 24 -4.72 -6.58 -0.72
CA LEU A 24 -5.60 -7.26 -1.66
C LEU A 24 -6.52 -8.18 -0.87
N ASP A 25 -7.83 -8.04 -1.08
CA ASP A 25 -8.86 -8.91 -0.54
C ASP A 25 -9.67 -9.50 -1.70
N PRO A 26 -9.18 -10.61 -2.31
CA PRO A 26 -9.87 -11.25 -3.42
C PRO A 26 -11.23 -11.84 -3.04
N GLU A 27 -11.47 -12.17 -1.77
CA GLU A 27 -12.73 -12.75 -1.30
C GLU A 27 -13.87 -11.74 -1.40
N ASN A 28 -13.60 -10.49 -1.00
CA ASN A 28 -14.56 -9.39 -1.11
C ASN A 28 -14.40 -8.55 -2.39
N GLN A 29 -13.47 -8.93 -3.28
CA GLN A 29 -13.16 -8.23 -4.53
C GLN A 29 -12.66 -6.79 -4.32
N ILE A 30 -11.86 -6.58 -3.27
CA ILE A 30 -11.32 -5.28 -2.88
C ILE A 30 -9.81 -5.25 -3.13
N ALA A 31 -9.31 -4.11 -3.61
CA ALA A 31 -7.89 -3.79 -3.62
C ALA A 31 -7.72 -2.35 -3.14
N VAL A 32 -6.74 -2.11 -2.26
CA VAL A 32 -6.41 -0.78 -1.74
C VAL A 32 -4.93 -0.50 -1.95
N LEU A 33 -4.64 0.71 -2.43
CA LEU A 33 -3.31 1.31 -2.49
C LEU A 33 -3.36 2.61 -1.69
N ALA A 34 -2.39 2.81 -0.79
CA ALA A 34 -2.22 4.02 -0.01
C ALA A 34 -0.80 4.56 -0.21
N ASP A 35 -0.68 5.80 -0.71
CA ASP A 35 0.57 6.57 -0.78
C ASP A 35 0.72 7.35 0.53
N GLY A 36 1.69 6.94 1.34
CA GLY A 36 1.98 7.54 2.64
C GLY A 36 2.72 8.86 2.50
N MET A 37 2.43 9.81 3.39
CA MET A 37 3.20 11.04 3.49
C MET A 37 3.51 11.38 4.95
N GLY A 38 4.75 11.76 5.23
CA GLY A 38 5.12 12.35 6.52
C GLY A 38 6.58 12.09 6.88
N GLY A 39 7.28 13.12 7.37
CA GLY A 39 8.69 12.99 7.77
C GLY A 39 8.90 12.02 8.94
N TYR A 40 10.14 11.56 9.13
CA TYR A 40 10.53 10.60 10.17
C TYR A 40 9.75 9.27 10.14
N ASN A 41 9.55 8.69 8.95
CA ASN A 41 8.82 7.43 8.74
C ASN A 41 7.32 7.47 9.11
N ALA A 42 6.74 8.66 9.25
CA ALA A 42 5.32 8.79 9.55
C ALA A 42 4.43 8.39 8.36
N GLY A 43 4.91 8.57 7.12
CA GLY A 43 4.16 8.17 5.93
C GLY A 43 3.94 6.66 5.84
N GLU A 44 4.97 5.87 6.14
CA GLU A 44 4.88 4.40 6.19
C GLU A 44 3.83 3.92 7.21
N VAL A 45 3.80 4.53 8.39
CA VAL A 45 2.80 4.19 9.42
C VAL A 45 1.39 4.54 8.95
N ALA A 46 1.21 5.72 8.35
CA ALA A 46 -0.09 6.18 7.88
C ALA A 46 -0.65 5.29 6.75
N SER A 47 0.16 4.95 5.74
CA SER A 47 -0.27 4.11 4.63
C SER A 47 -0.54 2.67 5.08
N ALA A 48 0.29 2.11 5.97
CA ALA A 48 0.05 0.79 6.55
C ALA A 48 -1.26 0.76 7.36
N MET A 49 -1.55 1.78 8.16
CA MET A 49 -2.82 1.88 8.90
C MET A 49 -4.03 1.90 7.96
N ALA A 50 -3.91 2.56 6.81
CA ALA A 50 -5.01 2.65 5.84
C ALA A 50 -5.31 1.32 5.16
N THR A 51 -4.31 0.47 4.95
CA THR A 51 -4.45 -0.83 4.27
C THR A 51 -4.71 -2.01 5.22
N SER A 52 -4.47 -1.86 6.53
CA SER A 52 -4.45 -2.96 7.52
C SER A 52 -5.77 -3.70 7.75
N PHE A 53 -6.91 -3.14 7.32
CA PHE A 53 -8.24 -3.63 7.71
C PHE A 53 -9.02 -4.30 6.58
N ILE A 54 -8.36 -4.59 5.46
CA ILE A 54 -8.91 -5.34 4.34
C ILE A 54 -8.05 -6.56 4.02
#